data_AF-A0A959NV92-F1
#
_entry.id   AF-A0A959NV92-F1
#
_cell.length_a   1.000
_cell.length_b   1.000
_cell.length_c   1.000
_cell.angle_alpha   90.00
_cell.angle_beta   90.00
_cell.angle_gamma   90.00
#
_symmetry.space_group_name_H-M   'P 1'
#
loop_
_entity.id
_entity.type
_entity.pdbx_description
1 polymer ?
#
loop_
_entity_poly.entity_id
_entity_poly.type
_entity_poly.pdbx_seq_one_letter_code
_entity_poly.pdbx_strand_id
1 'polypeptide(L)'
;MPNDPLDKENQSSSKQLEDLLGPQPQSNINSLIILITLVVIALFVAGFFAGTKIAYVNIENDGITPNIYSDGEFDSLSNNSELYLNIWNTVEKEYLTDKVDEEQLMYGSIRGMVDALDDNYSKFLDPAENEMQLNDNAGKYEGIGVYLEYNTTLGYTYIESVIDGFPAQEAGVMSGDLVLEVDGEFMDGKRPSYVASKILGEDGTEVKIKFYSQTEENAFEKVIIRKKI
;
A
#
# COMPACT_ATOMS: atom_id res chain seq x y z
N MET A 1 -59.64 -67.80 7.07
CA MET A 1 -59.14 -67.99 5.69
C MET A 1 -57.88 -68.83 5.78
N PRO A 2 -57.77 -69.93 5.02
CA PRO A 2 -56.64 -70.85 5.11
C PRO A 2 -55.43 -70.23 4.40
N ASN A 3 -54.27 -70.25 5.07
CA ASN A 3 -53.00 -69.83 4.46
C ASN A 3 -52.72 -70.75 3.26
N ASP A 4 -52.61 -70.16 2.07
CA ASP A 4 -52.30 -70.85 0.83
C ASP A 4 -50.94 -71.56 0.96
N PRO A 5 -50.86 -72.88 0.70
CA PRO A 5 -49.61 -73.63 0.73
C PRO A 5 -48.51 -73.03 -0.17
N LEU A 6 -48.88 -72.32 -1.25
CA LEU A 6 -47.94 -71.74 -2.22
C LEU A 6 -47.12 -70.57 -1.64
N ASP A 7 -47.65 -69.82 -0.66
CA ASP A 7 -46.92 -68.70 -0.04
C ASP A 7 -45.77 -69.18 0.86
N LYS A 8 -45.90 -70.37 1.46
CA LYS A 8 -44.84 -70.96 2.30
C LYS A 8 -43.68 -71.50 1.48
N GLU A 9 -43.97 -72.03 0.29
CA GLU A 9 -42.97 -72.56 -0.62
C GLU A 9 -42.13 -71.44 -1.23
N ASN A 10 -42.78 -70.33 -1.64
CA ASN A 10 -42.09 -69.18 -2.22
C ASN A 10 -41.21 -68.44 -1.19
N GLN A 11 -41.65 -68.36 0.07
CA GLN A 11 -40.82 -67.85 1.17
C GLN A 11 -39.67 -68.78 1.55
N SER A 12 -39.85 -70.10 1.43
CA SER A 12 -38.77 -71.06 1.66
C SER A 12 -37.72 -70.99 0.56
N SER A 13 -38.13 -70.87 -0.70
CA SER A 13 -37.21 -70.73 -1.84
C SER A 13 -36.48 -69.40 -1.84
N SER A 14 -37.12 -68.29 -1.48
CA SER A 14 -36.44 -66.98 -1.37
C SER A 14 -35.43 -66.95 -0.23
N LYS A 15 -35.76 -67.57 0.91
CA LYS A 15 -34.86 -67.64 2.07
C LYS A 15 -33.71 -68.62 1.84
N GLN A 16 -33.94 -69.72 1.12
CA GLN A 16 -32.89 -70.62 0.65
C GLN A 16 -31.98 -69.93 -0.38
N LEU A 17 -32.51 -69.07 -1.25
CA LEU A 17 -31.71 -68.27 -2.18
C LEU A 17 -30.86 -67.21 -1.45
N GLU A 18 -31.36 -66.58 -0.39
CA GLU A 18 -30.58 -65.67 0.45
C GLU A 18 -29.47 -66.39 1.24
N ASP A 19 -29.76 -67.56 1.82
CA ASP A 19 -28.76 -68.39 2.53
C ASP A 19 -27.69 -68.95 1.57
N LEU A 20 -28.04 -69.25 0.31
CA LEU A 20 -27.11 -69.79 -0.69
C LEU A 20 -26.18 -68.72 -1.28
N LEU A 21 -26.55 -67.44 -1.20
CA LEU A 21 -25.79 -66.32 -1.78
C LEU A 21 -24.82 -65.65 -0.80
N GLY A 22 -24.91 -65.97 0.51
CA GLY A 22 -24.01 -65.49 1.56
C GLY A 22 -24.00 -63.95 1.72
N PRO A 23 -23.41 -63.42 2.80
CA PRO A 23 -23.22 -61.97 2.93
C PRO A 23 -22.27 -61.51 1.81
N GLN A 24 -22.80 -60.72 0.86
CA GLN A 24 -21.96 -60.03 -0.11
C GLN A 24 -21.00 -59.11 0.67
N PRO A 25 -19.69 -59.15 0.41
CA PRO A 25 -18.68 -58.49 1.24
C PRO A 25 -18.76 -56.96 1.11
N GLN A 26 -19.68 -56.37 1.89
CA GLN A 26 -19.95 -54.93 1.90
C GLN A 26 -18.84 -54.13 2.61
N SER A 27 -17.95 -54.81 3.36
CA SER A 27 -16.77 -54.23 4.03
C SER A 27 -15.74 -53.66 3.07
N ASN A 28 -15.70 -54.17 1.84
CA ASN A 28 -14.65 -53.80 0.88
C ASN A 28 -15.04 -52.60 0.03
N ILE A 29 -16.33 -52.20 -0.01
CA ILE A 29 -16.79 -51.09 -0.86
C ILE A 29 -16.39 -49.74 -0.24
N ASN A 30 -16.58 -49.56 1.07
CA ASN A 30 -16.17 -48.31 1.74
C ASN A 30 -14.64 -48.18 1.77
N SER A 31 -13.93 -49.29 2.01
CA SER A 31 -12.47 -49.32 1.92
C SER A 31 -11.98 -49.04 0.49
N LEU A 32 -12.69 -49.52 -0.54
CA LEU A 32 -12.38 -49.22 -1.95
C LEU A 32 -12.65 -47.76 -2.31
N ILE A 33 -13.75 -47.17 -1.84
CA ILE A 33 -14.06 -45.75 -2.05
C ILE A 33 -13.00 -44.87 -1.37
N ILE A 34 -12.65 -45.15 -0.11
CA ILE A 34 -11.60 -44.42 0.62
C ILE A 34 -10.25 -44.54 -0.10
N LEU A 35 -9.91 -45.73 -0.60
CA LEU A 35 -8.70 -45.95 -1.38
C LEU A 35 -8.69 -45.11 -2.66
N ILE A 36 -9.79 -45.09 -3.40
CA ILE A 36 -9.93 -44.28 -4.63
C ILE A 36 -9.81 -42.78 -4.31
N THR A 37 -10.47 -42.29 -3.25
CA THR A 37 -10.37 -40.88 -2.84
C THR A 37 -8.94 -40.49 -2.44
N LEU A 38 -8.23 -41.36 -1.71
CA LEU A 38 -6.83 -41.12 -1.36
C LEU A 38 -5.92 -41.09 -2.59
N VAL A 39 -6.16 -41.96 -3.57
CA VAL A 39 -5.41 -41.95 -4.84
C VAL A 39 -5.66 -40.67 -5.62
N VAL A 40 -6.91 -40.18 -5.69
CA VAL A 40 -7.24 -38.92 -6.37
C VAL A 40 -6.57 -37.72 -5.69
N ILE A 41 -6.58 -37.66 -4.35
CA ILE A 41 -5.89 -36.59 -3.60
C ILE A 41 -4.38 -36.68 -3.83
N ALA A 42 -3.80 -37.87 -3.79
CA ALA A 42 -2.37 -38.06 -4.04
C ALA A 42 -1.97 -37.63 -5.46
N LEU A 43 -2.80 -37.94 -6.46
CA LEU A 43 -2.58 -37.49 -7.85
C LEU A 43 -2.72 -35.97 -7.99
N PHE A 44 -3.68 -35.35 -7.30
CA PHE A 44 -3.84 -33.90 -7.29
C PHE A 44 -2.65 -33.20 -6.63
N VAL A 45 -2.20 -33.68 -5.46
CA VAL A 45 -1.03 -33.15 -4.75
C VAL A 45 0.24 -33.36 -5.56
N ALA A 46 0.46 -34.54 -6.12
CA ALA A 46 1.58 -34.81 -7.01
C ALA A 46 1.53 -33.93 -8.26
N GLY A 47 0.35 -33.71 -8.85
CA GLY A 47 0.15 -32.78 -9.96
C GLY A 47 0.43 -31.32 -9.59
N PHE A 48 0.07 -30.89 -8.37
CA PHE A 48 0.36 -29.54 -7.87
C PHE A 48 1.86 -29.33 -7.61
N PHE A 49 2.55 -30.32 -7.01
CA PHE A 49 4.00 -30.25 -6.79
C PHE A 49 4.80 -30.42 -8.09
N ALA A 50 4.38 -31.31 -8.99
CA ALA A 50 4.98 -31.43 -10.31
C ALA A 50 4.70 -30.20 -11.17
N GLY A 51 3.49 -29.62 -11.10
CA GLY A 51 3.13 -28.40 -11.79
C GLY A 51 3.91 -27.18 -11.31
N THR A 52 4.06 -27.02 -9.99
CA THR A 52 4.95 -25.97 -9.44
C THR A 52 6.40 -26.22 -9.82
N LYS A 53 6.92 -27.46 -9.74
CA LYS A 53 8.27 -27.79 -10.22
C LYS A 53 8.44 -27.56 -11.73
N ILE A 54 7.47 -27.83 -12.58
CA ILE A 54 7.53 -27.53 -14.03
C ILE A 54 7.48 -26.02 -14.24
N ALA A 55 6.67 -25.28 -13.48
CA ALA A 55 6.67 -23.81 -13.52
C ALA A 55 8.00 -23.20 -13.03
N TYR A 56 8.64 -23.78 -12.01
CA TYR A 56 9.95 -23.35 -11.52
C TYR A 56 11.11 -23.82 -12.43
N VAL A 57 11.05 -25.04 -12.96
CA VAL A 57 12.09 -25.63 -13.85
C VAL A 57 12.03 -25.00 -15.25
N ASN A 58 10.86 -24.54 -15.71
CA ASN A 58 10.73 -23.71 -16.92
C ASN A 58 11.27 -22.28 -16.73
N ILE A 59 11.58 -21.86 -15.50
CA ILE A 59 12.27 -20.59 -15.21
C ILE A 59 13.79 -20.80 -15.11
N GLU A 60 14.25 -22.02 -14.78
CA GLU A 60 15.67 -22.29 -14.53
C GLU A 60 16.39 -23.07 -15.65
N ASN A 61 15.69 -23.86 -16.47
CA ASN A 61 16.33 -24.73 -17.48
C ASN A 61 15.78 -24.59 -18.90
N ASP A 62 14.73 -23.81 -19.08
CA ASP A 62 14.26 -23.43 -20.40
C ASP A 62 14.55 -21.95 -20.51
N GLY A 63 15.45 -21.58 -21.42
CA GLY A 63 15.64 -20.19 -21.83
C GLY A 63 14.39 -19.70 -22.55
N ILE A 64 13.24 -19.70 -21.87
CA ILE A 64 12.05 -18.97 -22.23
C ILE A 64 12.39 -17.52 -21.91
N THR A 65 13.18 -16.93 -22.82
CA THR A 65 12.73 -15.66 -23.34
C THR A 65 11.29 -15.91 -23.78
N PRO A 66 10.29 -15.27 -23.18
CA PRO A 66 9.03 -15.21 -23.88
C PRO A 66 9.41 -14.58 -25.23
N ASN A 67 9.10 -15.24 -26.35
CA ASN A 67 9.02 -14.55 -27.62
C ASN A 67 7.80 -13.61 -27.55
N ILE A 68 7.84 -12.68 -26.61
CA ILE A 68 7.22 -11.37 -26.72
C ILE A 68 7.89 -10.82 -27.95
N TYR A 69 7.07 -10.43 -28.92
CA TYR A 69 7.51 -9.62 -30.04
C TYR A 69 8.57 -8.64 -29.56
N SER A 70 9.83 -8.95 -29.91
CA SER A 70 11.01 -8.16 -29.59
C SER A 70 10.94 -6.94 -30.47
N ASP A 71 10.16 -5.96 -30.03
CA ASP A 71 10.17 -4.61 -30.55
C ASP A 71 10.52 -3.68 -29.39
N GLY A 72 11.79 -3.66 -28.98
CA GLY A 72 12.45 -2.60 -28.20
C GLY A 72 11.99 -2.30 -26.76
N GLU A 73 10.84 -2.78 -26.30
CA GLU A 73 10.17 -2.23 -25.11
C GLU A 73 10.56 -2.92 -23.79
N PHE A 74 11.00 -4.18 -23.81
CA PHE A 74 11.37 -4.92 -22.58
C PHE A 74 12.82 -4.67 -22.12
N ASP A 75 13.74 -4.47 -23.06
CA ASP A 75 15.17 -4.22 -22.76
C ASP A 75 15.41 -2.80 -22.23
N SER A 76 14.51 -1.87 -22.54
CA SER A 76 14.54 -0.51 -21.97
C SER A 76 14.01 -0.48 -20.53
N LEU A 77 13.01 -1.32 -20.18
CA LEU A 77 12.52 -1.44 -18.81
C LEU A 77 13.53 -2.11 -17.86
N SER A 78 14.29 -3.12 -18.32
CA SER A 78 15.30 -3.79 -17.49
C SER A 78 16.46 -2.85 -17.14
N ASN A 79 17.07 -2.21 -18.14
CA ASN A 79 18.18 -1.28 -17.96
C ASN A 79 17.79 -0.05 -17.12
N ASN A 80 16.57 0.47 -17.30
CA ASN A 80 16.07 1.60 -16.53
C ASN A 80 15.78 1.21 -15.06
N SER A 81 15.34 -0.03 -14.81
CA SER A 81 15.14 -0.53 -13.45
C SER A 81 16.46 -0.73 -12.70
N GLU A 82 17.51 -1.20 -13.38
CA GLU A 82 18.85 -1.34 -12.79
C GLU A 82 19.44 0.02 -12.43
N LEU A 83 19.31 1.02 -13.32
CA LEU A 83 19.75 2.38 -13.05
C LEU A 83 19.03 2.98 -11.84
N TYR A 84 17.70 2.84 -11.76
CA TYR A 84 16.90 3.32 -10.63
C TYR A 84 17.36 2.68 -9.31
N LEU A 85 17.49 1.35 -9.28
CA LEU A 85 17.92 0.62 -8.08
C LEU A 85 19.35 0.98 -7.67
N ASN A 86 20.25 1.19 -8.62
CA ASN A 86 21.62 1.62 -8.33
C ASN A 86 21.63 3.00 -7.66
N ILE A 87 20.90 3.98 -8.22
CA ILE A 87 20.78 5.33 -7.64
C ILE A 87 20.16 5.25 -6.24
N TRP A 88 19.07 4.51 -6.08
CA TRP A 88 18.42 4.31 -4.78
C TRP A 88 19.42 3.80 -3.73
N ASN A 89 20.10 2.70 -4.03
CA ASN A 89 21.10 2.09 -3.14
C ASN A 89 22.28 3.03 -2.85
N THR A 90 22.70 3.83 -3.84
CA THR A 90 23.78 4.81 -3.67
C THR A 90 23.37 5.91 -2.71
N VAL A 91 22.16 6.47 -2.87
CA VAL A 91 21.62 7.50 -1.97
C VAL A 91 21.48 6.95 -0.56
N GLU A 92 20.95 5.74 -0.40
CA GLU A 92 20.74 5.12 0.91
C GLU A 92 22.07 4.86 1.67
N LYS A 93 23.13 4.48 0.95
CA LYS A 93 24.43 4.12 1.56
C LYS A 93 25.38 5.29 1.76
N GLU A 94 25.41 6.23 0.80
CA GLU A 94 26.44 7.26 0.71
C GLU A 94 25.96 8.63 1.22
N TYR A 95 24.68 8.80 1.57
CA TYR A 95 24.19 10.05 2.14
C TYR A 95 24.77 10.30 3.53
N LEU A 96 25.45 11.45 3.69
CA LEU A 96 26.39 11.70 4.79
C LEU A 96 25.77 12.29 6.08
N THR A 97 24.52 12.76 6.03
CA THR A 97 23.97 13.63 7.09
C THR A 97 23.08 12.88 8.07
N ASP A 98 22.05 12.16 7.58
CA ASP A 98 21.03 11.51 8.39
C ASP A 98 20.55 10.18 7.78
N LYS A 99 19.78 9.40 8.54
CA LYS A 99 19.08 8.22 7.99
C LYS A 99 18.12 8.68 6.91
N VAL A 100 18.28 8.16 5.69
CA VAL A 100 17.39 8.45 4.57
C VAL A 100 15.97 8.02 4.93
N ASP A 101 15.02 8.93 4.78
CA ASP A 101 13.59 8.64 4.85
C ASP A 101 13.17 7.97 3.52
N GLU A 102 13.14 6.64 3.54
CA GLU A 102 12.82 5.81 2.35
C GLU A 102 11.45 6.17 1.76
N GLU A 103 10.47 6.54 2.58
CA GLU A 103 9.14 6.94 2.10
C GLU A 103 9.21 8.25 1.33
N GLN A 104 9.93 9.25 1.87
CA GLN A 104 10.16 10.51 1.17
C GLN A 104 10.98 10.33 -0.11
N LEU A 105 11.96 9.42 -0.12
CA LEU A 105 12.73 9.11 -1.32
C LEU A 105 11.84 8.48 -2.41
N MET A 106 10.93 7.57 -2.02
CA MET A 106 9.95 6.96 -2.92
C MET A 106 8.99 8.00 -3.51
N TYR A 107 8.40 8.85 -2.66
CA TYR A 107 7.50 9.90 -3.14
C TYR A 107 8.21 10.92 -4.03
N GLY A 108 9.46 11.26 -3.70
CA GLY A 108 10.30 12.11 -4.54
C GLY A 108 10.55 11.52 -5.92
N SER A 109 10.84 10.21 -6.01
CA SER A 109 11.08 9.55 -7.30
C SER A 109 9.82 9.47 -8.16
N ILE A 110 8.67 9.14 -7.56
CA ILE A 110 7.38 9.10 -8.26
C ILE A 110 6.98 10.49 -8.75
N ARG A 111 7.15 11.51 -7.91
CA ARG A 111 6.87 12.90 -8.29
C ARG A 111 7.71 13.33 -9.49
N GLY A 112 9.03 13.07 -9.46
CA GLY A 112 9.90 13.37 -10.59
C GLY A 112 9.52 12.65 -11.89
N MET A 113 9.01 11.40 -11.80
CA MET A 113 8.49 10.67 -12.96
C MET A 113 7.23 11.33 -13.55
N VAL A 114 6.33 11.83 -12.70
CA VAL A 114 5.11 12.52 -13.15
C VAL A 114 5.42 13.91 -13.69
N ASP A 115 6.30 14.67 -13.02
CA ASP A 115 6.74 16.01 -13.46
C ASP A 115 7.41 15.95 -14.84
N ALA A 116 8.09 14.84 -15.17
CA ALA A 116 8.73 14.62 -16.46
C ALA A 116 7.73 14.50 -17.64
N LEU A 117 6.42 14.38 -17.37
CA LEU A 117 5.39 14.43 -18.41
C LEU A 117 5.20 15.83 -19.01
N ASP A 118 5.68 16.88 -18.32
CA ASP A 118 5.49 18.29 -18.71
C ASP A 118 4.01 18.63 -19.00
N ASP A 119 3.10 17.97 -18.28
CA ASP A 119 1.65 18.13 -18.41
C ASP A 119 1.08 18.82 -17.17
N ASN A 120 0.35 19.92 -17.38
CA ASN A 120 -0.24 20.72 -16.32
C ASN A 120 -1.38 20.03 -15.56
N TYR A 121 -1.89 18.89 -16.06
CA TYR A 121 -3.00 18.17 -15.44
C TYR A 121 -2.56 16.93 -14.65
N SER A 122 -1.33 16.47 -14.86
CA SER A 122 -0.81 15.26 -14.22
C SER A 122 0.03 15.65 -13.00
N LYS A 123 -0.40 15.22 -11.81
CA LYS A 123 0.36 15.43 -10.57
C LYS A 123 0.30 14.19 -9.69
N PHE A 124 1.42 13.83 -9.09
CA PHE A 124 1.45 12.89 -7.98
C PHE A 124 1.09 13.64 -6.70
N LEU A 125 0.23 13.03 -5.88
CA LEU A 125 -0.11 13.51 -4.55
C LEU A 125 0.32 12.45 -3.54
N ASP A 126 1.24 12.81 -2.65
CA ASP A 126 1.52 11.98 -1.47
C ASP A 126 0.31 11.98 -0.49
N PRO A 127 0.29 11.13 0.55
CA PRO A 127 -0.87 11.05 1.44
C PRO A 127 -1.28 12.39 2.07
N ALA A 128 -0.31 13.24 2.43
CA ALA A 128 -0.57 14.54 3.02
C ALA A 128 -1.17 15.51 1.99
N GLU A 129 -0.61 15.53 0.77
CA GLU A 129 -1.12 16.28 -0.37
C GLU A 129 -2.53 15.86 -0.77
N ASN A 130 -2.80 14.56 -0.79
CA ASN A 130 -4.11 14.01 -1.11
C ASN A 130 -5.15 14.39 -0.05
N GLU A 131 -4.79 14.32 1.23
CA GLU A 131 -5.68 14.74 2.32
C GLU A 131 -6.03 16.22 2.23
N MET A 132 -5.05 17.10 1.97
CA MET A 132 -5.33 18.52 1.73
C MET A 132 -6.22 18.73 0.52
N GLN A 133 -5.96 18.05 -0.60
CA GLN A 133 -6.80 18.16 -1.79
C GLN A 133 -8.26 17.75 -1.52
N LEU A 134 -8.47 16.73 -0.68
CA LEU A 134 -9.80 16.31 -0.25
C LEU A 134 -10.45 17.34 0.68
N ASN A 135 -9.69 17.93 1.60
CA ASN A 135 -10.15 18.99 2.48
C ASN A 135 -10.55 20.24 1.70
N ASP A 136 -9.75 20.65 0.72
CA ASP A 136 -10.04 21.75 -0.20
C ASP A 136 -11.35 21.50 -0.97
N ASN A 137 -11.49 20.31 -1.57
CA ASN A 137 -12.70 19.92 -2.27
C ASN A 137 -13.94 19.87 -1.37
N ALA A 138 -13.75 19.60 -0.08
CA ALA A 138 -14.81 19.58 0.92
C ALA A 138 -15.06 20.95 1.58
N GLY A 139 -14.27 21.98 1.27
CA GLY A 139 -14.33 23.29 1.92
C GLY A 139 -13.95 23.26 3.40
N LYS A 140 -13.07 22.33 3.80
CA LYS A 140 -12.59 22.18 5.18
C LYS A 140 -11.22 22.83 5.34
N TYR A 141 -11.23 24.13 5.61
CA TYR A 141 -10.02 24.92 5.79
C TYR A 141 -9.81 25.26 7.27
N GLU A 142 -9.40 24.30 8.10
CA GLU A 142 -9.23 24.51 9.54
C GLU A 142 -7.74 24.50 9.90
N GLY A 143 -7.20 25.66 10.29
CA GLY A 143 -5.76 25.83 10.52
C GLY A 143 -5.43 27.22 11.08
N ILE A 144 -4.21 27.72 10.83
CA ILE A 144 -3.75 29.00 11.38
C ILE A 144 -3.89 30.19 10.43
N GLY A 145 -4.19 29.95 9.15
CA GLY A 145 -4.35 30.98 8.11
C GLY A 145 -3.04 31.52 7.55
N VAL A 146 -2.23 30.65 6.94
CA VAL A 146 -0.98 31.01 6.26
C VAL A 146 -0.86 30.28 4.92
N TYR A 147 -0.13 30.89 3.98
CA TYR A 147 0.36 30.24 2.77
C TYR A 147 1.82 29.85 2.98
N LEU A 148 2.18 28.64 2.54
CA LEU A 148 3.50 28.04 2.75
C LEU A 148 4.20 27.80 1.42
N GLU A 149 5.49 28.09 1.35
CA GLU A 149 6.33 27.77 0.20
C GLU A 149 7.65 27.12 0.66
N TYR A 150 8.30 26.36 -0.23
CA TYR A 150 9.57 25.71 0.06
C TYR A 150 10.75 26.55 -0.41
N ASN A 151 11.67 26.87 0.49
CA ASN A 151 12.94 27.48 0.14
C ASN A 151 13.98 26.39 -0.15
N THR A 152 14.28 26.16 -1.42
CA THR A 152 15.26 25.14 -1.86
C THR A 152 16.70 25.45 -1.44
N THR A 153 17.03 26.73 -1.22
CA THR A 153 18.38 27.14 -0.82
C THR A 153 18.64 26.86 0.66
N LEU A 154 17.63 27.12 1.50
CA LEU A 154 17.72 26.91 2.95
C LEU A 154 17.32 25.50 3.37
N GLY A 155 16.53 24.79 2.56
CA GLY A 155 16.01 23.47 2.91
C GLY A 155 14.82 23.52 3.88
N TYR A 156 14.11 24.64 3.97
CA TYR A 156 13.00 24.84 4.90
C TYR A 156 11.75 25.32 4.18
N THR A 157 10.59 24.92 4.70
CA THR A 157 9.31 25.57 4.39
C THR A 157 9.20 26.89 5.15
N TYR A 158 8.72 27.94 4.49
CA TYR A 158 8.55 29.27 5.06
C TYR A 158 7.14 29.81 4.84
N ILE A 159 6.76 30.80 5.65
CA ILE A 159 5.51 31.54 5.51
C ILE A 159 5.62 32.47 4.29
N GLU A 160 4.95 32.15 3.20
CA GLU A 160 4.87 33.02 2.03
C GLU A 160 4.02 34.26 2.35
N SER A 161 2.82 34.04 2.91
CA SER A 161 1.93 35.11 3.33
C SER A 161 0.99 34.68 4.46
N VAL A 162 0.42 35.66 5.15
CA VAL A 162 -0.50 35.47 6.28
C VAL A 162 -1.87 35.99 5.91
N ILE A 163 -2.93 35.23 6.23
CA ILE A 163 -4.31 35.61 5.93
C ILE A 163 -4.78 36.63 6.98
N ASP A 164 -5.31 37.77 6.53
CA ASP A 164 -5.84 38.81 7.41
C ASP A 164 -7.05 38.31 8.22
N GLY A 165 -7.07 38.62 9.52
CA GLY A 165 -8.13 38.24 10.46
C GLY A 165 -8.07 36.78 10.93
N PHE A 166 -6.95 36.09 10.69
CA PHE A 166 -6.70 34.70 11.12
C PHE A 166 -5.66 34.59 12.25
N PRO A 167 -5.67 33.46 12.98
CA PRO A 167 -4.87 33.28 14.19
C PRO A 167 -3.37 33.53 14.03
N ALA A 168 -2.77 33.21 12.88
CA ALA A 168 -1.36 33.48 12.62
C ALA A 168 -1.02 34.98 12.63
N GLN A 169 -1.91 35.83 12.12
CA GLN A 169 -1.74 37.28 12.17
C GLN A 169 -1.77 37.79 13.62
N GLU A 170 -2.73 37.32 14.42
CA GLU A 170 -2.85 37.68 15.84
C GLU A 170 -1.65 37.19 16.66
N ALA A 171 -1.07 36.06 16.28
CA ALA A 171 0.15 35.51 16.90
C ALA A 171 1.42 36.28 16.52
N GLY A 172 1.35 37.20 15.54
CA GLY A 172 2.47 38.00 15.05
C GLY A 172 3.41 37.24 14.12
N VAL A 173 2.92 36.17 13.48
CA VAL A 173 3.66 35.47 12.40
C VAL A 173 3.73 36.38 11.19
N MET A 174 4.87 36.41 10.51
CA MET A 174 5.10 37.27 9.35
C MET A 174 5.56 36.48 8.12
N SER A 175 5.41 37.08 6.95
CA SER A 175 6.01 36.56 5.71
C SER A 175 7.54 36.47 5.87
N GLY A 176 8.11 35.37 5.38
CA GLY A 176 9.54 35.07 5.47
C GLY A 176 9.96 34.29 6.72
N ASP A 177 9.07 34.08 7.69
CA ASP A 177 9.38 33.23 8.85
C ASP A 177 9.55 31.76 8.40
N LEU A 178 10.66 31.12 8.79
CA LEU A 178 10.90 29.70 8.53
C LEU A 178 10.17 28.85 9.58
N VAL A 179 9.50 27.79 9.15
CA VAL A 179 8.89 26.82 10.07
C VAL A 179 9.95 25.82 10.49
N LEU A 180 10.37 25.85 11.76
CA LEU A 180 11.42 24.96 12.27
C LEU A 180 10.83 23.68 12.86
N GLU A 181 9.80 23.82 13.70
CA GLU A 181 9.17 22.69 14.40
C GLU A 181 7.65 22.90 14.47
N VAL A 182 6.88 21.81 14.35
CA VAL A 182 5.43 21.78 14.61
C VAL A 182 5.16 20.67 15.62
N ASP A 183 4.55 21.03 16.76
CA ASP A 183 4.30 20.15 17.91
C ASP A 183 5.53 19.34 18.36
N GLY A 184 6.72 19.93 18.23
CA GLY A 184 8.01 19.34 18.59
C GLY A 184 8.62 18.43 17.54
N GLU A 185 7.98 18.26 16.38
CA GLU A 185 8.54 17.56 15.22
C GLU A 185 9.33 18.55 14.35
N PHE A 186 10.57 18.20 13.97
CA PHE A 186 11.40 19.02 13.09
C PHE A 186 10.88 19.03 11.65
N MET A 187 10.87 20.22 11.03
CA MET A 187 10.39 20.46 9.67
C MET A 187 11.51 20.66 8.63
N ASP A 188 12.76 20.38 9.01
CA ASP A 188 13.92 20.36 8.12
C ASP A 188 13.67 19.45 6.89
N GLY A 189 13.93 19.98 5.70
CA GLY A 189 13.74 19.28 4.43
C GLY A 189 12.28 18.96 4.06
N LYS A 190 11.32 19.16 4.98
CA LYS A 190 9.92 18.82 4.76
C LYS A 190 9.26 19.82 3.81
N ARG A 191 8.48 19.29 2.88
CA ARG A 191 7.75 20.05 1.87
C ARG A 191 6.54 20.79 2.48
N PRO A 192 6.04 21.86 1.83
CA PRO A 192 4.94 22.67 2.34
C PRO A 192 3.69 21.86 2.65
N SER A 193 3.43 20.82 1.85
CA SER A 193 2.33 19.90 2.05
C SER A 193 2.41 19.12 3.36
N TYR A 194 3.58 18.54 3.65
CA TYR A 194 3.82 17.86 4.91
C TYR A 194 3.73 18.83 6.10
N VAL A 195 4.31 20.02 5.98
CA VAL A 195 4.24 21.03 7.04
C VAL A 195 2.80 21.48 7.28
N ALA A 196 2.04 21.71 6.20
CA ALA A 196 0.63 22.07 6.27
C ALA A 196 -0.20 20.97 6.95
N SER A 197 0.03 19.69 6.66
CA SER A 197 -0.72 18.60 7.30
C SER A 197 -0.51 18.51 8.81
N LYS A 198 0.64 18.98 9.32
CA LYS A 198 0.91 19.11 10.76
C LYS A 198 0.24 20.35 11.38
N ILE A 199 0.12 21.42 10.60
CA ILE A 199 -0.48 22.68 11.05
C ILE A 199 -2.02 22.61 11.01
N LEU A 200 -2.59 21.92 10.04
CA LEU A 200 -4.04 21.68 9.93
C LEU A 200 -4.53 20.82 11.10
N GLY A 201 -5.82 20.97 11.43
CA GLY A 201 -6.45 20.24 12.52
C GLY A 201 -7.79 20.88 12.88
N GLU A 202 -8.52 20.25 13.81
CA GLU A 202 -9.87 20.66 14.17
C GLU A 202 -9.94 22.11 14.70
N ASP A 203 -10.98 22.84 14.30
CA ASP A 203 -11.28 24.19 14.81
C ASP A 203 -11.26 24.26 16.35
N GLY A 204 -10.60 25.29 16.88
CA GLY A 204 -10.46 25.50 18.32
C GLY A 204 -9.37 24.68 19.02
N THR A 205 -8.70 23.76 18.32
CA THR A 205 -7.52 23.06 18.86
C THR A 205 -6.26 23.91 18.78
N GLU A 206 -5.25 23.61 19.60
CA GLU A 206 -4.00 24.34 19.62
C GLU A 206 -2.93 23.64 18.77
N VAL A 207 -2.05 24.41 18.14
CA VAL A 207 -0.81 23.95 17.54
C VAL A 207 0.35 24.76 18.08
N LYS A 208 1.44 24.09 18.46
CA LYS A 208 2.68 24.73 18.87
C LYS A 208 3.63 24.76 17.68
N ILE A 209 4.08 25.94 17.29
CA ILE A 209 4.99 26.10 16.16
C ILE A 209 6.17 26.94 16.59
N LYS A 210 7.37 26.46 16.25
CA LYS A 210 8.62 27.20 16.40
C LYS A 210 9.03 27.75 15.04
N PHE A 211 9.23 29.05 15.00
CA PHE A 211 9.62 29.78 13.80
C PHE A 211 11.03 30.34 13.95
N TYR A 212 11.66 30.65 12.82
CA TYR A 212 12.83 31.52 12.75
C TYR A 212 12.51 32.75 11.91
N SER A 213 12.55 33.94 12.53
CA SER A 213 12.40 35.18 11.78
C SER A 213 13.72 35.50 11.09
N GLN A 214 13.70 35.54 9.76
CA GLN A 214 14.83 36.04 9.00
C GLN A 214 15.06 37.54 9.19
N THR A 215 14.02 38.28 9.58
CA THR A 215 14.10 39.75 9.79
C THR A 215 14.65 40.07 11.16
N GLU A 216 14.20 39.36 12.21
CA GLU A 216 14.68 39.59 13.58
C GLU A 216 15.90 38.73 13.96
N GLU A 217 16.32 37.81 13.07
CA GLU A 217 17.43 36.87 13.26
C GLU A 217 17.33 36.06 14.56
N ASN A 218 16.11 35.66 14.93
CA ASN A 218 15.82 34.94 16.17
C ASN A 218 14.84 33.79 15.93
N ALA A 219 14.87 32.80 16.84
CA ALA A 219 13.85 31.77 16.91
C ALA A 219 12.82 32.14 17.98
N PHE A 220 11.54 31.89 17.68
CA PHE A 220 10.45 32.13 18.62
C PHE A 220 9.39 31.02 18.50
N GLU A 221 8.71 30.74 19.61
CA GLU A 221 7.64 29.74 19.67
C GLU A 221 6.29 30.42 19.87
N LYS A 222 5.26 29.91 19.19
CA LYS A 222 3.87 30.35 19.33
C LYS A 222 2.97 29.16 19.51
N VAL A 223 2.03 29.27 20.44
CA VAL A 223 0.86 28.41 20.51
C VAL A 223 -0.28 29.15 19.83
N ILE A 224 -0.82 28.58 18.75
CA ILE A 224 -1.82 29.22 17.90
C ILE A 224 -3.08 28.35 17.92
N ILE A 225 -4.23 28.97 18.12
CA ILE A 225 -5.53 28.29 18.08
C ILE A 225 -5.96 28.17 16.61
N ARG A 226 -6.25 26.95 16.17
CA ARG A 226 -6.76 26.70 14.82
C ARG A 226 -8.15 27.33 14.68
N LYS A 227 -8.40 27.92 13.52
CA LYS A 227 -9.66 28.55 13.15
C LYS A 227 -10.09 28.05 11.78
N LYS A 228 -11.38 27.77 11.66
CA LYS A 228 -12.02 27.54 10.37
C LYS A 228 -12.02 28.78 9.50
N ILE A 229 -11.53 28.65 8.28
CA ILE A 229 -11.61 29.64 7.19
C ILE A 229 -12.98 29.56 6.52
#